data_AF-A0A2R6DBB4-F1
#
_entry.id   AF-A0A2R6DBB4-F1
#
_cell.length_a   1.000
_cell.length_b   1.000
_cell.length_c   1.000
_cell.angle_alpha   90.00
_cell.angle_beta   90.00
_cell.angle_gamma   90.00
#
_symmetry.space_group_name_H-M   'P 1'
#
loop_
_entity.id
_entity.type
_entity.pdbx_description
1 polymer ?
#
loop_
_entity_poly.entity_id
_entity_poly.type
_entity_poly.pdbx_seq_one_letter_code
_entity_poly.pdbx_strand_id
1 'polypeptide(L)'
;MGLLDGIRSALGLRAEADSTRDADPEDLFGMSTAHLTMEADLGYDSGETAALCFASVDSTDFRSAVEEVEEILEAGEVETGTRARFVDDSHGYDWVVLEDPDFEDLVTSVHFAADTLIERGYGSRLLAALFAFEQDGQTVYWVYSFRRGAYYPFAPTGSHDRDSGTEFKLDSVLDGELGVESDKEYWYPLWPDRPGGHPWQ
;
A
#
# COMPACT_ATOMS: atom_id res chain seq x y z
N MET A 1 -8.95 19.19 -18.85
CA MET A 1 -8.23 19.93 -17.79
C MET A 1 -9.01 19.75 -16.50
N GLY A 2 -9.07 18.50 -16.06
CA GLY A 2 -10.03 18.00 -15.08
C GLY A 2 -9.34 17.63 -13.78
N LEU A 3 -10.12 17.56 -12.70
CA LEU A 3 -9.74 17.38 -11.29
C LEU A 3 -8.61 16.39 -10.96
N LEU A 4 -8.25 15.47 -11.86
CA LEU A 4 -7.20 14.46 -11.71
C LEU A 4 -5.77 15.05 -11.78
N ASP A 5 -5.56 16.15 -12.51
CA ASP A 5 -4.32 16.95 -12.46
C ASP A 5 -4.06 17.51 -11.05
N GLY A 6 -5.15 17.68 -10.27
CA GLY A 6 -5.12 18.11 -8.89
C GLY A 6 -4.58 17.06 -7.92
N ILE A 7 -4.77 15.77 -8.20
CA ILE A 7 -4.25 14.66 -7.36
C ILE A 7 -2.76 14.46 -7.64
N ARG A 8 -2.34 14.46 -8.92
CA ARG A 8 -0.90 14.49 -9.27
C ARG A 8 -0.20 15.73 -8.75
N SER A 9 -0.87 16.88 -8.72
CA SER A 9 -0.34 18.10 -8.09
C SER A 9 -0.36 18.05 -6.56
N ALA A 10 -1.37 17.46 -5.92
CA ALA A 10 -1.40 17.32 -4.46
C ALA A 10 -0.34 16.32 -3.96
N LEU A 11 -0.16 15.21 -4.68
CA LEU A 11 0.86 14.21 -4.41
C LEU A 11 2.25 14.64 -4.91
N GLY A 12 2.37 15.52 -5.91
CA GLY A 12 3.66 15.93 -6.51
C GLY A 12 4.21 17.29 -6.07
N LEU A 13 3.36 18.28 -5.74
CA LEU A 13 3.78 19.66 -5.42
C LEU A 13 3.68 20.04 -3.94
N ARG A 14 2.92 19.30 -3.11
CA ARG A 14 3.05 19.37 -1.63
C ARG A 14 4.12 18.40 -1.10
N ALA A 15 4.65 17.55 -1.98
CA ALA A 15 5.44 16.36 -1.68
C ALA A 15 6.77 16.60 -0.95
N GLU A 16 7.44 17.72 -1.20
CA GLU A 16 8.75 18.03 -0.58
C GLU A 16 8.61 18.78 0.75
N ALA A 17 7.43 19.35 1.04
CA ALA A 17 7.23 20.23 2.21
C ALA A 17 6.58 19.52 3.41
N ASP A 18 6.07 18.30 3.23
CA ASP A 18 5.21 17.60 4.19
C ASP A 18 5.77 16.24 4.65
N SER A 19 7.03 15.92 4.34
CA SER A 19 7.69 14.73 4.89
C SER A 19 7.95 14.96 6.39
N THR A 20 7.11 14.38 7.24
CA THR A 20 7.25 14.48 8.71
C THR A 20 8.37 13.59 9.24
N ARG A 21 8.76 12.54 8.48
CA ARG A 21 9.87 11.62 8.75
C ARG A 21 10.35 10.95 7.46
N ASP A 22 11.60 10.49 7.44
CA ASP A 22 12.11 9.61 6.37
C ASP A 22 11.33 8.29 6.38
N ALA A 23 10.90 7.84 5.19
CA ALA A 23 10.23 6.56 5.00
C ALA A 23 11.18 5.42 5.36
N ASP A 24 10.72 4.47 6.18
CA ASP A 24 11.49 3.29 6.54
C ASP A 24 10.68 2.04 6.15
N PRO A 25 11.10 1.26 5.14
CA PRO A 25 10.40 0.04 4.77
C PRO A 25 10.31 -0.95 5.95
N GLU A 26 11.20 -0.87 6.95
CA GLU A 26 11.09 -1.67 8.18
C GLU A 26 9.78 -1.43 8.94
N ASP A 27 9.16 -0.25 8.81
CA ASP A 27 7.85 0.03 9.43
C ASP A 27 6.77 -0.94 8.92
N LEU A 28 6.95 -1.53 7.73
CA LEU A 28 6.01 -2.47 7.14
C LEU A 28 5.78 -3.72 8.01
N PHE A 29 6.80 -4.13 8.77
CA PHE A 29 6.72 -5.28 9.68
C PHE A 29 5.78 -5.04 10.87
N GLY A 30 5.41 -3.79 11.16
CA GLY A 30 4.35 -3.50 12.13
C GLY A 30 3.03 -4.20 11.77
N MET A 31 2.79 -4.46 10.49
CA MET A 31 1.58 -5.15 10.04
C MET A 31 1.58 -6.65 10.42
N SER A 32 2.75 -7.26 10.63
CA SER A 32 2.88 -8.67 11.05
C SER A 32 2.29 -8.93 12.44
N THR A 33 2.20 -7.93 13.33
CA THR A 33 1.45 -8.05 14.58
C THR A 33 0.03 -7.54 14.42
N ALA A 34 -0.15 -6.43 13.69
CA ALA A 34 -1.46 -5.78 13.57
C ALA A 34 -2.51 -6.67 12.92
N HIS A 35 -2.13 -7.56 11.99
CA HIS A 35 -3.07 -8.49 11.38
C HIS A 35 -3.69 -9.47 12.39
N LEU A 36 -2.95 -9.84 13.44
CA LEU A 36 -3.48 -10.69 14.52
C LEU A 36 -4.50 -9.92 15.36
N THR A 37 -4.25 -8.64 15.63
CA THR A 37 -5.21 -7.75 16.31
C THR A 37 -6.46 -7.52 15.45
N MET A 38 -6.30 -7.38 14.13
CA MET A 38 -7.41 -7.27 13.18
C MET A 38 -8.34 -8.49 13.25
N GLU A 39 -7.77 -9.70 13.28
CA GLU A 39 -8.55 -10.94 13.40
C GLU A 39 -9.20 -11.05 14.79
N ALA A 40 -8.41 -10.89 15.86
CA ALA A 40 -8.83 -11.19 17.23
C ALA A 40 -9.83 -10.18 17.80
N ASP A 41 -9.61 -8.88 17.58
CA ASP A 41 -10.38 -7.81 18.24
C ASP A 41 -11.41 -7.14 17.32
N LEU A 42 -11.14 -7.13 16.01
CA LEU A 42 -11.99 -6.45 15.04
C LEU A 42 -12.83 -7.40 14.18
N GLY A 43 -12.43 -8.67 14.07
CA GLY A 43 -13.10 -9.71 13.29
C GLY A 43 -12.85 -9.58 11.79
N TYR A 44 -11.72 -8.99 11.40
CA TYR A 44 -11.27 -8.92 10.00
C TYR A 44 -10.27 -10.03 9.74
N ASP A 45 -10.55 -10.88 8.77
CA ASP A 45 -9.60 -11.87 8.27
C ASP A 45 -8.53 -11.15 7.41
N SER A 46 -7.28 -11.60 7.50
CA SER A 46 -6.23 -11.16 6.59
C SER A 46 -6.60 -11.51 5.15
N GLY A 47 -6.60 -10.53 4.26
CA GLY A 47 -6.77 -10.77 2.83
C GLY A 47 -5.54 -11.43 2.24
N GLU A 48 -5.72 -12.19 1.16
CA GLU A 48 -4.64 -12.90 0.46
C GLU A 48 -3.90 -11.99 -0.55
N THR A 49 -3.99 -10.66 -0.41
CA THR A 49 -3.43 -9.73 -1.39
C THR A 49 -2.87 -8.47 -0.75
N ALA A 50 -1.68 -8.08 -1.20
CA ALA A 50 -1.04 -6.81 -0.88
C ALA A 50 -0.53 -6.14 -2.16
N ALA A 51 -0.28 -4.83 -2.09
CA ALA A 51 0.27 -4.12 -3.24
C ALA A 51 1.19 -2.96 -2.87
N LEU A 52 2.26 -2.79 -3.63
CA LEU A 52 3.18 -1.65 -3.54
C LEU A 52 2.93 -0.70 -4.72
N CYS A 53 2.57 0.54 -4.43
CA CYS A 53 2.33 1.60 -5.40
C CYS A 53 3.54 2.54 -5.52
N PHE A 54 3.96 2.84 -6.74
CA PHE A 54 5.06 3.74 -7.01
C PHE A 54 4.87 4.53 -8.32
N ALA A 55 5.53 5.69 -8.38
CA ALA A 55 5.48 6.55 -9.56
C ALA A 55 6.47 6.08 -10.63
N SER A 56 5.96 5.80 -11.83
CA SER A 56 6.79 5.41 -12.98
C SER A 56 7.77 6.51 -13.40
N VAL A 57 8.91 6.10 -13.98
CA VAL A 57 9.91 7.00 -14.55
C VAL A 57 10.35 6.48 -15.91
N ASP A 58 10.36 7.38 -16.91
CA ASP A 58 10.91 7.10 -18.24
C ASP A 58 12.45 7.04 -18.20
N SER A 59 12.96 5.97 -17.60
CA SER A 59 14.38 5.74 -17.33
C SER A 59 14.70 4.26 -17.55
N THR A 60 15.78 3.98 -18.29
CA THR A 60 16.25 2.59 -18.44
C THR A 60 16.73 2.01 -17.12
N ASP A 61 17.38 2.82 -16.29
CA ASP A 61 17.88 2.39 -14.99
C ASP A 61 16.74 2.05 -14.03
N PHE A 62 15.64 2.81 -14.09
CA PHE A 62 14.44 2.54 -13.30
C PHE A 62 13.77 1.22 -13.72
N ARG A 63 13.62 1.01 -15.02
CA ARG A 63 13.09 -0.27 -15.53
C ARG A 63 13.94 -1.45 -15.10
N SER A 64 15.27 -1.33 -15.12
CA SER A 64 16.15 -2.39 -14.63
C SER A 64 16.03 -2.64 -13.12
N ALA A 65 15.71 -1.62 -12.33
CA ALA A 65 15.42 -1.82 -10.90
C ALA A 65 14.09 -2.57 -10.69
N VAL A 66 13.05 -2.26 -11.47
CA VAL A 66 11.76 -2.96 -11.43
C VAL A 66 11.91 -4.41 -11.92
N GLU A 67 12.65 -4.63 -13.02
CA GLU A 67 12.97 -5.96 -13.56
C GLU A 67 13.70 -6.82 -12.51
N GLU A 68 14.62 -6.25 -11.72
CA GLU A 68 15.29 -6.96 -10.64
C GLU A 68 14.32 -7.41 -9.52
N VAL A 69 13.38 -6.53 -9.14
CA VAL A 69 12.33 -6.90 -8.18
C VAL A 69 11.46 -8.03 -8.74
N GLU A 70 11.08 -7.94 -10.02
CA GLU A 70 10.30 -8.97 -10.71
C GLU A 70 11.02 -10.32 -10.73
N GLU A 71 12.29 -10.35 -11.16
CA GLU A 71 13.09 -11.57 -11.24
C GLU A 71 13.26 -12.25 -9.87
N ILE A 72 13.46 -11.48 -8.80
CA ILE A 72 13.66 -12.03 -7.46
C ILE A 72 12.35 -12.56 -6.88
N LEU A 73 11.24 -11.83 -7.06
CA LEU A 73 9.92 -12.31 -6.61
C LEU A 73 9.48 -13.55 -7.38
N GLU A 74 9.70 -13.62 -8.70
CA GLU A 74 9.41 -14.81 -9.52
C GLU A 74 10.26 -16.02 -9.08
N ALA A 75 11.53 -15.80 -8.74
CA ALA A 75 12.37 -16.86 -8.20
C ALA A 75 11.88 -17.34 -6.83
N GLY A 76 11.42 -16.42 -5.98
CA GLY A 76 10.86 -16.69 -4.65
C GLY A 76 9.52 -17.44 -4.66
N GLU A 77 8.71 -17.30 -5.72
CA GLU A 77 7.41 -18.00 -5.86
C GLU A 77 7.58 -19.52 -5.70
N VAL A 78 8.71 -20.09 -6.12
CA VAL A 78 8.98 -21.53 -5.98
C VAL A 78 9.06 -21.98 -4.53
N GLU A 79 9.51 -21.11 -3.62
CA GLU A 79 9.74 -21.42 -2.21
C GLU A 79 8.57 -21.01 -1.32
N THR A 80 8.02 -19.81 -1.51
CA THR A 80 6.93 -19.27 -0.67
C THR A 80 5.55 -19.54 -1.27
N GLY A 81 5.45 -19.60 -2.59
CA GLY A 81 4.18 -19.63 -3.32
C GLY A 81 3.59 -18.24 -3.62
N THR A 82 4.29 -17.17 -3.22
CA THR A 82 3.83 -15.79 -3.40
C THR A 82 3.86 -15.38 -4.85
N ARG A 83 2.69 -15.04 -5.40
CA ARG A 83 2.57 -14.63 -6.81
C ARG A 83 2.69 -13.13 -6.95
N ALA A 84 3.67 -12.68 -7.72
CA ALA A 84 3.83 -11.27 -8.07
C ALA A 84 3.24 -10.95 -9.46
N ARG A 85 2.58 -9.80 -9.58
CA ARG A 85 2.12 -9.24 -10.86
C ARG A 85 2.41 -7.75 -10.89
N PHE A 86 2.98 -7.28 -11.99
CA PHE A 86 3.25 -5.87 -12.23
C PHE A 86 2.14 -5.30 -13.11
N VAL A 87 1.48 -4.23 -12.65
CA VAL A 87 0.38 -3.60 -13.36
C VAL A 87 0.53 -2.08 -13.37
N ASP A 88 0.23 -1.45 -14.50
CA ASP A 88 0.04 0.00 -14.60
C ASP A 88 -1.44 0.35 -14.40
N ASP A 89 -1.71 1.44 -13.70
CA ASP A 89 -3.06 1.95 -13.55
C ASP A 89 -3.41 3.09 -14.52
N SER A 90 -4.70 3.40 -14.61
CA SER A 90 -5.24 4.48 -15.45
C SER A 90 -4.78 5.89 -15.03
N HIS A 91 -4.15 6.02 -13.87
CA HIS A 91 -3.65 7.25 -13.26
C HIS A 91 -2.13 7.42 -13.46
N GLY A 92 -1.48 6.44 -14.10
CA GLY A 92 -0.05 6.38 -14.41
C GLY A 92 0.83 6.13 -13.19
N TYR A 93 0.34 5.34 -12.25
CA TYR A 93 1.14 4.67 -11.23
C TYR A 93 1.36 3.22 -11.60
N ASP A 94 2.50 2.69 -11.19
CA ASP A 94 2.84 1.29 -11.33
C ASP A 94 2.65 0.60 -9.97
N TRP A 95 2.26 -0.66 -10.03
CA TRP A 95 1.95 -1.48 -8.87
C TRP A 95 2.65 -2.83 -8.94
N VAL A 96 3.28 -3.24 -7.84
CA VAL A 96 3.60 -4.65 -7.59
C VAL A 96 2.45 -5.23 -6.77
N VAL A 97 1.69 -6.15 -7.33
CA VAL A 97 0.56 -6.83 -6.67
C VAL A 97 1.02 -8.24 -6.28
N LEU A 98 0.87 -8.56 -5.00
CA LEU A 98 1.31 -9.81 -4.39
C LEU A 98 0.09 -10.58 -3.91
N GLU A 99 0.03 -11.88 -4.20
CA GLU A 99 -1.04 -12.79 -3.79
C GLU A 99 -0.45 -14.00 -3.06
N ASP A 100 -0.86 -14.20 -1.81
CA ASP A 100 -0.42 -15.30 -0.94
C ASP A 100 -1.42 -15.49 0.22
N PRO A 101 -1.82 -16.72 0.57
CA PRO A 101 -2.60 -16.98 1.78
C PRO A 101 -1.84 -16.74 3.09
N ASP A 102 -0.50 -16.74 3.07
CA ASP A 102 0.32 -16.37 4.23
C ASP A 102 0.57 -14.86 4.25
N PHE A 103 0.03 -14.21 5.29
CA PHE A 103 0.14 -12.77 5.44
C PHE A 103 1.58 -12.30 5.73
N GLU A 104 2.39 -13.10 6.41
CA GLU A 104 3.79 -12.75 6.69
C GLU A 104 4.61 -12.73 5.40
N ASP A 105 4.33 -13.63 4.46
CA ASP A 105 4.96 -13.67 3.14
C ASP A 105 4.59 -12.45 2.30
N LEU A 106 3.34 -11.97 2.38
CA LEU A 106 2.93 -10.70 1.77
C LEU A 106 3.72 -9.51 2.33
N VAL A 107 3.81 -9.38 3.66
CA VAL A 107 4.55 -8.28 4.31
C VAL A 107 6.01 -8.31 3.90
N THR A 108 6.65 -9.48 3.94
CA THR A 108 8.05 -9.66 3.58
C THR A 108 8.30 -9.32 2.11
N SER A 109 7.41 -9.75 1.21
CA SER A 109 7.54 -9.49 -0.23
C SER A 109 7.34 -8.01 -0.59
N VAL A 110 6.39 -7.32 0.07
CA VAL A 110 6.20 -5.87 -0.09
C VAL A 110 7.43 -5.12 0.44
N HIS A 111 7.93 -5.49 1.61
CA HIS A 111 9.15 -4.92 2.19
C HIS A 111 10.33 -5.06 1.22
N PHE A 112 10.59 -6.27 0.74
CA PHE A 112 11.68 -6.55 -0.19
C PHE A 112 11.61 -5.69 -1.45
N ALA A 113 10.42 -5.58 -2.06
CA ALA A 113 10.21 -4.76 -3.25
C ALA A 113 10.47 -3.27 -2.97
N ALA A 114 10.01 -2.77 -1.82
CA ALA A 114 10.22 -1.39 -1.41
C ALA A 114 11.71 -1.10 -1.11
N ASP A 115 12.36 -1.96 -0.34
CA ASP A 115 13.76 -1.83 0.06
C ASP A 115 14.68 -1.86 -1.18
N THR A 116 14.47 -2.81 -2.10
CA THR A 116 15.23 -2.87 -3.37
C THR A 116 15.11 -1.56 -4.16
N LEU A 117 13.89 -1.01 -4.30
CA LEU A 117 13.70 0.27 -4.99
C LEU A 117 14.39 1.44 -4.25
N ILE A 118 14.41 1.41 -2.91
CA ILE A 118 15.13 2.41 -2.10
C ILE A 118 16.65 2.30 -2.30
N GLU A 119 17.21 1.09 -2.23
CA GLU A 119 18.64 0.82 -2.44
C GLU A 119 19.10 1.25 -3.83
N ARG A 120 18.23 1.08 -4.84
CA ARG A 120 18.44 1.56 -6.21
C ARG A 120 18.29 3.08 -6.37
N GLY A 121 17.96 3.81 -5.31
CA GLY A 121 17.83 5.28 -5.29
C GLY A 121 16.46 5.80 -5.70
N TYR A 122 15.46 4.93 -5.79
CA TYR A 122 14.09 5.24 -6.20
C TYR A 122 13.09 5.33 -5.04
N GLY A 123 13.55 5.42 -3.79
CA GLY A 123 12.69 5.59 -2.62
C GLY A 123 11.71 6.77 -2.71
N SER A 124 12.13 7.88 -3.32
CA SER A 124 11.26 9.06 -3.57
C SER A 124 10.08 8.78 -4.52
N ARG A 125 10.10 7.65 -5.24
CA ARG A 125 9.03 7.19 -6.13
C ARG A 125 8.01 6.32 -5.43
N LEU A 126 8.34 5.75 -4.28
CA LEU A 126 7.39 4.97 -3.50
C LEU A 126 6.27 5.88 -2.99
N LEU A 127 5.03 5.44 -3.14
CA LEU A 127 3.85 6.20 -2.78
C LEU A 127 3.15 5.57 -1.58
N ALA A 128 2.78 4.30 -1.71
CA ALA A 128 2.07 3.59 -0.67
C ALA A 128 2.26 2.06 -0.76
N ALA A 129 2.13 1.38 0.38
CA ALA A 129 1.90 -0.06 0.43
C ALA A 129 0.50 -0.32 1.01
N LEU A 130 -0.21 -1.31 0.49
CA LEU A 130 -1.58 -1.64 0.86
C LEU A 130 -1.66 -3.10 1.29
N PHE A 131 -2.31 -3.35 2.42
CA PHE A 131 -2.64 -4.68 2.91
C PHE A 131 -4.16 -4.81 3.01
N ALA A 132 -4.74 -5.80 2.32
CA ALA A 132 -6.17 -6.01 2.31
C ALA A 132 -6.63 -6.85 3.51
N PHE A 133 -7.81 -6.54 4.02
CA PHE A 133 -8.49 -7.26 5.09
C PHE A 133 -9.96 -7.38 4.76
N GLU A 134 -10.60 -8.48 5.14
CA GLU A 134 -11.98 -8.76 4.78
C GLU A 134 -12.84 -9.09 6.00
N GLN A 135 -14.06 -8.56 6.04
CA GLN A 135 -15.06 -8.90 7.06
C GLN A 135 -16.45 -8.86 6.41
N ASP A 136 -17.22 -9.95 6.51
CA ASP A 136 -18.61 -10.01 6.05
C ASP A 136 -18.83 -9.53 4.58
N GLY A 137 -17.82 -9.74 3.71
CA GLY A 137 -17.83 -9.30 2.31
C GLY A 137 -17.47 -7.82 2.09
N GLN A 138 -17.07 -7.10 3.14
CA GLN A 138 -16.47 -5.78 3.07
C GLN A 138 -14.94 -5.89 3.11
N THR A 139 -14.27 -5.30 2.13
CA THR A 139 -12.81 -5.20 2.09
C THR A 139 -12.36 -3.83 2.61
N VAL A 140 -11.41 -3.82 3.53
CA VAL A 140 -10.72 -2.62 4.01
C VAL A 140 -9.21 -2.76 3.77
N TYR A 141 -8.52 -1.63 3.79
CA TYR A 141 -7.08 -1.59 3.56
C TYR A 141 -6.38 -0.87 4.69
N TRP A 142 -5.23 -1.39 5.09
CA TRP A 142 -4.23 -0.60 5.78
C TRP A 142 -3.21 -0.09 4.77
N VAL A 143 -3.09 1.23 4.71
CA VAL A 143 -2.23 1.92 3.75
C VAL A 143 -1.04 2.52 4.48
N TYR A 144 0.17 2.06 4.18
CA TYR A 144 1.40 2.72 4.61
C TYR A 144 1.77 3.79 3.59
N SER A 145 1.85 5.05 4.00
CA SER A 145 2.35 6.12 3.12
C SER A 145 3.84 6.31 3.31
N PHE A 146 4.63 6.00 2.29
CA PHE A 146 6.07 6.27 2.29
C PHE A 146 6.37 7.77 2.42
N ARG A 147 5.46 8.66 2.01
CA ARG A 147 5.67 10.11 2.19
C ARG A 147 5.53 10.59 3.63
N ARG A 148 4.73 9.88 4.43
CA ARG A 148 4.42 10.25 5.82
C ARG A 148 5.16 9.37 6.82
N GLY A 149 5.65 8.20 6.40
CA GLY A 149 6.22 7.20 7.29
C GLY A 149 5.18 6.71 8.30
N ALA A 150 3.93 6.57 7.86
CA ALA A 150 2.80 6.29 8.74
C ALA A 150 1.68 5.54 8.00
N TYR A 151 0.95 4.75 8.78
CA TYR A 151 -0.22 4.00 8.35
C TYR A 151 -1.49 4.84 8.43
N TYR A 152 -2.48 4.49 7.61
CA TYR A 152 -3.87 4.89 7.83
C TYR A 152 -4.83 3.81 7.31
N PRO A 153 -5.99 3.64 7.97
CA PRO A 153 -7.02 2.76 7.46
C PRO A 153 -7.79 3.42 6.32
N PHE A 154 -8.23 2.61 5.36
CA PHE A 154 -9.06 3.03 4.25
C PHE A 154 -10.16 2.00 4.01
N ALA A 155 -11.42 2.41 4.14
CA ALA A 155 -12.58 1.52 4.00
C ALA A 155 -13.46 1.98 2.83
N PRO A 156 -13.13 1.63 1.58
CA PRO A 156 -13.89 2.08 0.42
C PRO A 156 -15.28 1.45 0.39
N THR A 157 -16.26 2.26 -0.01
CA THR A 157 -17.64 1.84 -0.27
C THR A 157 -18.05 2.29 -1.67
N GLY A 158 -18.55 1.35 -2.48
CA GLY A 158 -18.81 1.63 -3.90
C GLY A 158 -17.52 1.96 -4.66
N SER A 159 -17.52 3.02 -5.47
CA SER A 159 -16.36 3.41 -6.28
C SER A 159 -15.67 4.71 -5.83
N HIS A 160 -16.34 5.60 -5.09
CA HIS A 160 -15.82 6.95 -4.77
C HIS A 160 -16.35 7.44 -3.40
N ASP A 161 -16.60 6.52 -2.47
CA ASP A 161 -17.09 6.83 -1.12
C ASP A 161 -16.37 5.95 -0.10
N ARG A 162 -16.34 6.33 1.18
CA ARG A 162 -15.63 5.58 2.24
C ARG A 162 -16.42 5.56 3.54
N ASP A 163 -16.31 4.46 4.27
CA ASP A 163 -16.90 4.33 5.61
C ASP A 163 -15.95 4.90 6.67
N SER A 164 -16.08 6.19 6.94
CA SER A 164 -15.30 6.86 8.00
C SER A 164 -15.57 6.33 9.41
N GLY A 165 -16.73 5.69 9.65
CA GLY A 165 -17.02 5.06 10.94
C GLY A 165 -16.17 3.81 11.15
N THR A 166 -16.05 2.99 10.11
CA THR A 166 -15.12 1.84 10.09
C THR A 166 -13.68 2.32 10.20
N GLU A 167 -13.25 3.31 9.41
CA GLU A 167 -11.87 3.83 9.48
C GLU A 167 -11.51 4.34 10.88
N PHE A 168 -12.41 5.06 11.56
CA PHE A 168 -12.20 5.51 12.94
C PHE A 168 -12.09 4.35 13.95
N LYS A 169 -12.88 3.28 13.76
CA LYS A 169 -12.82 2.10 14.63
C LYS A 169 -11.47 1.39 14.48
N LEU A 170 -11.00 1.21 13.24
CA LEU A 170 -9.71 0.58 12.93
C LEU A 170 -8.55 1.37 13.54
N ASP A 171 -8.52 2.68 13.30
CA ASP A 171 -7.58 3.65 13.88
C ASP A 171 -7.53 3.53 15.42
N SER A 172 -8.70 3.55 16.07
CA SER A 172 -8.78 3.51 17.54
C SER A 172 -8.28 2.22 18.18
N VAL A 173 -8.34 1.09 17.48
CA VAL A 173 -7.91 -0.23 18.02
C VAL A 173 -6.42 -0.45 17.81
N LEU A 174 -5.88 0.00 16.67
CA LEU A 174 -4.46 -0.16 16.33
C LEU A 174 -3.59 1.05 16.73
N ASP A 175 -4.18 2.07 17.35
CA ASP A 175 -3.46 3.18 17.97
C ASP A 175 -2.44 2.66 19.00
N GLY A 176 -1.16 2.96 18.77
CA GLY A 176 -0.05 2.53 19.61
C GLY A 176 0.57 1.17 19.25
N GLU A 177 -0.07 0.39 18.37
CA GLU A 177 0.56 -0.77 17.71
C GLU A 177 1.21 -0.37 16.39
N LEU A 178 0.48 0.41 15.58
CA LEU A 178 1.00 1.00 14.35
C LEU A 178 1.30 2.50 14.52
N GLY A 179 2.29 2.99 13.78
CA GLY A 179 2.49 4.43 13.61
C GLY A 179 1.40 4.99 12.70
N VAL A 180 0.25 5.35 13.25
CA VAL A 180 -0.90 5.87 12.47
C VAL A 180 -0.78 7.37 12.24
N GLU A 181 -1.11 7.83 11.03
CA GLU A 181 -1.16 9.25 10.68
C GLU A 181 -2.32 9.95 11.40
N SER A 182 -1.95 10.83 12.32
CA SER A 182 -2.90 11.60 13.14
C SER A 182 -3.75 12.62 12.36
N ASP A 183 -3.22 13.15 11.25
CA ASP A 183 -3.91 14.14 10.44
C ASP A 183 -4.61 13.48 9.24
N LYS A 184 -5.95 13.40 9.36
CA LYS A 184 -6.83 12.75 8.38
C LYS A 184 -6.88 13.44 7.03
N GLU A 185 -6.39 14.69 6.90
CA GLU A 185 -6.25 15.33 5.60
C GLU A 185 -5.22 14.61 4.71
N TYR A 186 -4.31 13.83 5.32
CA TYR A 186 -3.30 13.03 4.63
C TYR A 186 -3.73 11.57 4.40
N TRP A 187 -4.97 11.20 4.77
CA TRP A 187 -5.54 9.89 4.43
C TRP A 187 -6.02 9.89 2.99
N TYR A 188 -5.04 9.78 2.08
CA TYR A 188 -5.25 9.84 0.66
C TYR A 188 -6.09 8.65 0.19
N PRO A 189 -7.27 8.89 -0.42
CA PRO A 189 -8.10 7.79 -0.89
C PRO A 189 -7.48 7.14 -2.13
N LEU A 190 -7.42 5.82 -2.12
CA LEU A 190 -6.96 4.99 -3.23
C LEU A 190 -8.19 4.28 -3.81
N TRP A 191 -9.02 5.03 -4.56
CA TRP A 191 -10.31 4.54 -5.03
C TRP A 191 -10.15 3.41 -6.06
N PRO A 192 -10.96 2.34 -5.98
CA PRO A 192 -11.03 1.36 -7.05
C PRO A 192 -11.84 1.89 -8.24
N ASP A 193 -11.45 1.51 -9.46
CA ASP A 193 -12.15 1.93 -10.69
C ASP A 193 -13.57 1.36 -10.80
N ARG A 194 -13.87 0.30 -10.04
CA ARG A 194 -15.18 -0.36 -9.98
C ARG A 194 -15.57 -0.75 -8.54
N PRO A 195 -16.87 -0.79 -8.20
CA PRO A 195 -17.34 -1.29 -6.92
C PRO A 195 -16.85 -2.73 -6.65
N GLY A 196 -16.30 -2.96 -5.47
CA GLY A 196 -15.72 -4.26 -5.08
C GLY A 196 -14.46 -4.64 -5.85
N GLY A 197 -13.81 -3.70 -6.53
CA GLY A 197 -12.46 -3.86 -7.06
C GLY A 197 -11.41 -3.44 -6.02
N HIS A 198 -10.16 -3.79 -6.30
CA HIS A 198 -9.01 -3.25 -5.57
C HIS A 198 -8.50 -1.95 -6.20
N PRO A 199 -7.74 -1.12 -5.48
CA PRO A 199 -7.19 0.14 -6.02
C PRO A 199 -6.26 -0.02 -7.23
N TRP A 200 -5.68 -1.21 -7.43
CA TRP A 200 -4.73 -1.54 -8.49
C TRP A 200 -5.37 -2.25 -9.70
N GLN A 201 -6.69 -2.13 -9.89
CA GLN A 201 -7.46 -2.80 -10.95
C GLN A 201 -8.20 -1.85 -11.87
#